data_AF-A0A353PVQ3-F1
#
_entry.id   AF-A0A353PVQ3-F1
#
_cell.length_a   1.000
_cell.length_b   1.000
_cell.length_c   1.000
_cell.angle_alpha   90.00
_cell.angle_beta   90.00
_cell.angle_gamma   90.00
#
_symmetry.space_group_name_H-M   'P 1'
#
loop_
_entity.id
_entity.type
_entity.pdbx_description
1 polymer ?
#
loop_
_entity_poly.entity_id
_entity_poly.type
_entity_poly.pdbx_seq_one_letter_code
_entity_poly.pdbx_strand_id
1 'polypeptide(L)' 'MNMNRASGILLHPTSLPGTPGIGTIGLEARAFVDWLSEANQTLWQVLPLSPTGYGDSP' A
#
# COMPACT_ATOMS: atom_id res chain seq x y z
N MET A 1 -6.67 -11.36 19.33
CA MET A 1 -7.17 -11.61 17.95
C MET A 1 -6.52 -12.89 17.46
N ASN A 2 -7.31 -13.88 17.06
CA ASN A 2 -6.76 -15.08 16.44
C ASN A 2 -6.62 -14.80 14.94
N MET A 3 -5.39 -14.61 14.48
CA MET A 3 -5.10 -14.48 13.06
C MET A 3 -5.17 -15.87 12.43
N ASN A 4 -6.06 -16.06 11.46
CA ASN A 4 -5.96 -17.21 10.57
C ASN A 4 -4.65 -17.12 9.76
N ARG A 5 -4.16 -18.25 9.24
CA ARG A 5 -3.00 -18.24 8.34
C ARG A 5 -3.28 -17.29 7.17
N ALA A 6 -2.41 -16.29 7.01
CA ALA A 6 -2.55 -15.21 6.05
C ALA A 6 -1.18 -14.87 5.44
N SER A 7 -1.20 -14.27 4.26
CA SER A 7 -0.04 -13.68 3.59
C SER A 7 -0.41 -12.33 3.01
N GLY A 8 0.60 -11.49 2.76
CA GLY A 8 0.39 -10.16 2.22
C GLY A 8 1.67 -9.49 1.76
N ILE A 9 1.51 -8.23 1.33
CA ILE A 9 2.60 -7.39 0.83
C ILE A 9 2.72 -6.13 1.67
N LEU A 10 3.97 -5.74 1.95
CA LEU A 10 4.33 -4.42 2.44
C LEU A 10 4.66 -3.53 1.23
N LEU A 11 3.84 -2.51 0.98
CA LEU A 11 4.05 -1.52 -0.07
C LEU A 11 3.44 -0.20 0.36
N HIS A 12 4.23 0.87 0.46
CA HIS A 12 3.67 2.18 0.81
C HIS A 12 2.93 2.79 -0.40
N PRO A 13 1.81 3.52 -0.22
CA PRO A 13 1.08 4.13 -1.33
C PRO A 13 1.92 5.03 -2.23
N THR A 14 2.95 5.70 -1.68
CA THR A 14 3.86 6.55 -2.46
C THR A 14 4.71 5.77 -3.47
N SER A 15 4.87 4.46 -3.29
CA SER A 15 5.58 3.55 -4.20
C SER A 15 4.70 3.01 -5.34
N LEU A 16 3.39 3.29 -5.32
CA LEU A 16 2.52 2.96 -6.45
C LEU A 16 2.84 3.83 -7.66
N PRO A 17 2.59 3.35 -8.89
CA PRO A 17 2.63 4.22 -10.05
C PRO A 17 1.63 5.37 -9.88
N GLY A 18 1.96 6.55 -10.40
CA GLY A 18 1.08 7.72 -10.32
C GLY A 18 1.65 8.95 -11.01
N THR A 19 0.77 9.81 -11.51
CA THR A 19 1.14 11.09 -12.14
C THR A 19 0.62 12.27 -11.32
N PRO A 20 1.44 13.32 -11.08
CA PRO A 20 2.86 13.45 -11.43
C PRO A 20 3.79 12.95 -10.32
N GLY A 21 4.41 11.78 -10.50
CA GLY A 21 5.65 11.39 -9.81
C GLY A 21 5.53 10.75 -8.43
N ILE A 22 4.34 10.70 -7.83
CA ILE A 22 4.11 10.00 -6.55
C ILE A 22 2.80 9.21 -6.61
N GLY A 23 2.83 8.00 -6.05
CA GLY A 23 1.62 7.20 -5.88
C GLY A 23 0.64 7.84 -4.89
N THR A 24 -0.66 7.68 -5.13
CA THR A 24 -1.73 8.25 -4.30
C THR A 24 -2.76 7.19 -3.94
N ILE A 25 -3.66 7.51 -3.00
CA ILE A 25 -4.83 6.68 -2.70
C ILE A 25 -5.90 6.93 -3.78
N GLY A 26 -5.63 6.43 -4.98
CA GLY A 26 -6.40 6.68 -6.21
C GLY A 26 -6.74 5.39 -6.97
N LEU A 27 -6.78 5.49 -8.30
CA LEU A 27 -7.12 4.37 -9.19
C LEU A 27 -6.09 3.23 -9.08
N GLU A 28 -4.81 3.59 -9.00
CA GLU A 28 -3.68 2.67 -8.92
C GLU A 28 -3.67 1.91 -7.59
N ALA A 29 -4.09 2.54 -6.49
CA ALA A 29 -4.27 1.86 -5.21
C ALA A 29 -5.42 0.85 -5.25
N ARG A 30 -6.53 1.16 -5.94
CA ARG A 30 -7.63 0.22 -6.15
C ARG A 30 -7.18 -0.96 -7.01
N ALA A 31 -6.51 -0.69 -8.12
CA ALA A 31 -5.95 -1.73 -8.98
C ALA A 31 -4.95 -2.63 -8.23
N PHE A 32 -4.15 -2.08 -7.32
CA PHE A 32 -3.26 -2.88 -6.47
C PHE A 32 -4.03 -3.79 -5.49
N VAL A 33 -5.14 -3.29 -4.90
CA VAL A 33 -6.01 -4.11 -4.04
C VAL A 33 -6.70 -5.22 -4.84
N ASP A 34 -7.20 -4.92 -6.04
CA ASP A 34 -7.79 -5.92 -6.93
C ASP A 34 -6.76 -7.02 -7.27
N TRP A 35 -5.53 -6.61 -7.60
CA TRP A 35 -4.43 -7.54 -7.83
C TRP A 35 -4.05 -8.37 -6.59
N LEU A 36 -4.02 -7.78 -5.39
CA LEU A 36 -3.79 -8.52 -4.14
C LEU A 36 -4.87 -9.60 -3.94
N SER A 37 -6.13 -9.25 -4.21
CA SER A 37 -7.26 -10.18 -4.14
C SER A 37 -7.10 -11.33 -5.14
N GLU A 38 -6.77 -11.04 -6.39
CA GLU A 38 -6.49 -12.06 -7.42
C GLU A 38 -5.31 -12.97 -7.03
N ALA A 39 -4.29 -12.42 -6.38
CA ALA A 39 -3.12 -13.14 -5.87
C ALA A 39 -3.36 -13.87 -4.53
N ASN A 40 -4.60 -13.90 -4.02
CA ASN A 40 -4.97 -14.46 -2.71
C ASN A 40 -4.19 -13.88 -1.53
N GLN A 41 -3.68 -12.65 -1.66
CA GLN A 41 -3.09 -11.90 -0.57
C GLN A 41 -4.21 -11.27 0.26
N THR A 42 -4.14 -11.45 1.58
CA THR A 42 -5.20 -11.04 2.51
C THR A 42 -4.77 -9.89 3.41
N LEU A 43 -3.52 -9.45 3.29
CA LEU A 43 -2.96 -8.33 4.05
C LEU A 43 -2.24 -7.36 3.09
N TRP A 44 -2.45 -6.07 3.32
CA TRP A 44 -1.63 -4.99 2.77
C TRP A 44 -1.09 -4.16 3.94
N GLN A 45 0.22 -4.21 4.14
CA GLN A 45 0.89 -3.39 5.15
C GLN A 45 1.44 -2.12 4.50
N VAL A 46 1.34 -1.01 5.24
CA VAL A 46 1.88 0.30 4.85
C VAL A 46 2.73 0.87 6.00
N LEU A 47 3.58 1.84 5.66
CA LEU A 47 4.27 2.73 6.60
C LEU A 47 3.27 3.78 7.17
N PRO A 48 3.64 4.59 8.18
CA PRO A 48 2.77 5.64 8.69
C PRO A 48 2.33 6.62 7.58
N LEU A 49 1.08 7.09 7.66
CA LEU A 49 0.45 7.99 6.68
C LEU A 49 0.42 9.45 7.13
N SER A 50 1.19 9.78 8.18
CA SER A 50 1.29 11.14 8.68
C SER A 50 2.09 12.01 7.69
N PRO A 51 1.87 13.35 7.70
CA PRO A 51 2.68 14.25 6.89
C PRO A 51 4.17 14.09 7.23
N THR A 52 5.01 13.98 6.20
CA THR A 52 6.46 13.90 6.36
C THR A 52 7.07 15.27 6.66
N GLY A 53 8.24 15.26 7.30
CA GLY A 53 9.09 16.45 7.48
C GLY A 53 10.32 16.43 6.56
N TYR A 54 11.31 17.27 6.87
CA TYR A 54 12.60 17.24 6.17
C TYR A 54 13.27 15.87 6.34
N GLY A 55 13.65 15.24 5.23
CA GLY A 55 14.21 13.88 5.19
C GLY A 55 13.20 12.79 4.88
N ASP A 56 11.93 13.15 4.65
CA ASP A 56 10.90 12.30 4.02
C ASP A 56 10.59 10.98 4.75
N SER A 57 10.98 10.85 6.03
CA SER A 57 10.57 9.71 6.86
C SER A 57 9.06 9.76 7.10
N PRO A 58 8.34 8.65 6.86
CA PRO A 58 6.94 8.52 7.23
C PRO A 58 6.76 8.46 8.75
#